data_AF-A0A7J3XAJ9-F1
#
_entry.id   AF-A0A7J3XAJ9-F1
#
_cell.length_a   1.000
_cell.length_b   1.000
_cell.length_c   1.000
_cell.angle_alpha   90.00
_cell.angle_beta   90.00
_cell.angle_gamma   90.00
#
_symmetry.space_group_name_H-M   'P 1'
#
loop_
_entity.id
_entity.type
_entity.pdbx_description
1 polymer ?
#
loop_
_entity_poly.entity_id
_entity_poly.type
_entity_poly.pdbx_seq_one_letter_code
_entity_poly.pdbx_strand_id
1 'polypeptide(L)'
;LKYVRTPYVLVMDGDYTYPAKYIPQLLEALSKWDCDLVIGARVFGEGSQSALFRFGNRVLTTFFDLMFGVKLRDVLSGMYATRLRDLKKVDFEMEGFSVESEVVAHFASLGRVCEVPIEYRPRLDPGAKKLRVPHGLRIVLDMLRLTWRYNPVFTISALGALLLVPGLVLGAWVGYHYFFTGIKYYVKGLIAIMMTLVGLLSLAVATLALYIRRTELRLTRRIEEVLRAVREGG
;
A
#
# COMPACT_ATOMS: atom_id res chain seq x y z
N LEU A 1 10.22 -8.42 19.23
CA LEU A 1 8.99 -8.09 20.01
C LEU A 1 8.91 -8.75 21.39
N LYS A 2 9.35 -10.02 21.55
CA LYS A 2 9.27 -10.78 22.83
C LYS A 2 9.82 -10.04 24.07
N TYR A 3 10.87 -9.23 23.90
CA TYR A 3 11.56 -8.54 24.99
C TYR A 3 11.04 -7.12 25.29
N VAL A 4 10.15 -6.57 24.45
CA VAL A 4 9.61 -5.22 24.64
C VAL A 4 8.48 -5.27 25.67
N ARG A 5 8.59 -4.46 26.72
CA ARG A 5 7.62 -4.40 27.83
C ARG A 5 6.83 -3.09 27.91
N THR A 6 7.11 -2.14 27.03
CA THR A 6 6.46 -0.83 26.97
C THR A 6 5.14 -0.89 26.17
N PRO A 7 4.16 -0.03 26.48
CA PRO A 7 2.89 0.01 25.74
C PRO A 7 3.06 0.46 24.29
N TYR A 8 4.09 1.27 24.02
CA TYR A 8 4.46 1.75 22.70
C TYR A 8 5.78 1.12 22.24
N VAL A 9 5.91 0.97 20.93
CA VAL A 9 7.12 0.46 20.28
C VAL A 9 7.46 1.37 19.11
N LEU A 10 8.73 1.68 18.97
CA LEU A 10 9.29 2.34 17.81
C LEU A 10 10.36 1.44 17.20
N VAL A 11 10.30 1.29 15.89
CA VAL A 11 11.29 0.60 15.08
C VAL A 11 12.04 1.64 14.27
N MET A 12 13.36 1.49 14.15
CA MET A 12 14.23 2.33 13.33
C MET A 12 15.44 1.53 12.84
N ASP A 13 15.95 1.85 11.65
CA ASP A 13 17.20 1.25 11.18
C ASP A 13 18.41 1.79 11.96
N GLY A 14 19.33 0.89 12.31
CA GLY A 14 20.54 1.19 13.09
C GLY A 14 21.73 1.71 12.28
N ASP A 15 21.53 2.21 11.07
CA ASP A 15 22.59 2.59 10.11
C ASP A 15 22.84 4.10 9.99
N TYR A 16 22.36 4.87 10.98
CA TYR A 16 22.43 6.33 11.08
C TYR A 16 21.56 7.11 10.07
N THR A 17 20.84 6.42 9.17
CA THR A 17 20.00 7.10 8.16
C THR A 17 18.74 7.74 8.75
N TYR A 18 18.22 7.20 9.87
CA TYR A 18 17.02 7.70 10.57
C TYR A 18 17.39 8.47 11.84
N PRO A 19 17.15 9.78 11.91
CA PRO A 19 17.49 10.58 13.08
C PRO A 19 16.56 10.31 14.27
N ALA A 20 17.12 9.86 15.39
CA ALA A 20 16.37 9.63 16.63
C ALA A 20 15.65 10.89 17.19
N LYS A 21 16.05 12.11 16.76
CA LYS A 21 15.39 13.38 17.12
C LYS A 21 13.90 13.41 16.77
N TYR A 22 13.45 12.59 15.82
CA TYR A 22 12.04 12.51 15.39
C TYR A 22 11.19 11.57 16.24
N ILE A 23 11.78 10.76 17.12
CA ILE A 23 11.05 9.82 17.99
C ILE A 23 9.91 10.51 18.79
N PRO A 24 10.14 11.66 19.45
CA PRO A 24 9.07 12.34 20.18
C PRO A 24 7.91 12.75 19.27
N GLN A 25 8.20 13.20 18.05
CA GLN A 25 7.17 13.63 17.09
C GLN A 25 6.32 12.46 16.60
N LEU A 26 6.92 11.29 16.36
CA LEU A 26 6.17 10.08 15.99
C LEU A 26 5.26 9.61 17.13
N LEU A 27 5.76 9.65 18.37
CA LEU A 27 4.97 9.28 19.55
C LEU A 27 3.83 10.28 19.82
N GLU A 28 4.09 11.57 19.63
CA GLU A 28 3.08 12.61 19.74
C GLU A 28 1.99 12.47 18.67
N ALA A 29 2.36 12.17 17.43
CA ALA A 29 1.40 11.90 16.36
C ALA A 29 0.54 10.67 16.68
N LEU A 30 1.14 9.62 17.25
CA LEU A 30 0.41 8.39 17.60
C LEU A 30 -0.67 8.65 18.67
N SER A 31 -0.41 9.56 19.61
CA SER A 31 -1.37 9.91 20.66
C SER A 31 -2.38 10.97 20.23
N LYS A 32 -1.95 12.02 19.51
CA LYS A 32 -2.80 13.17 19.16
C LYS A 32 -3.65 12.98 17.92
N TRP A 33 -3.18 12.20 16.93
CA TRP A 33 -3.85 12.10 15.63
C TRP A 33 -4.78 10.89 15.51
N ASP A 34 -4.95 10.13 16.60
CA ASP A 34 -5.71 8.88 16.64
C ASP A 34 -5.29 7.94 15.50
N CYS A 35 -3.98 7.71 15.40
CA CYS A 35 -3.38 6.79 14.44
C CYS A 35 -3.01 5.47 15.11
N ASP A 36 -3.07 4.37 14.36
CA ASP A 36 -2.64 3.05 14.82
C ASP A 36 -1.18 2.78 14.48
N LEU A 37 -0.72 3.36 13.38
CA LEU A 37 0.67 3.33 12.93
C LEU A 37 1.08 4.73 12.47
N VAL A 38 2.23 5.20 12.94
CA VAL A 38 2.85 6.43 12.44
C VAL A 38 4.18 6.07 11.78
N ILE A 39 4.32 6.45 10.51
CA ILE A 39 5.51 6.22 9.71
C ILE A 39 6.32 7.51 9.63
N GLY A 40 7.64 7.43 9.79
CA GLY A 40 8.54 8.50 9.44
C GLY A 40 8.75 8.55 7.93
N ALA A 41 8.00 9.39 7.21
CA ALA A 41 8.10 9.49 5.76
C ALA A 41 9.40 10.19 5.36
N ARG A 42 10.27 9.52 4.59
CA ARG A 42 11.60 10.05 4.24
C ARG A 42 11.47 11.29 3.34
N VAL A 43 12.08 12.36 3.79
CA VAL A 43 12.36 13.57 2.99
C VAL A 43 13.82 13.48 2.57
N PHE A 44 14.03 13.23 1.27
CA PHE A 44 15.35 13.04 0.70
C PHE A 44 16.04 14.38 0.44
N GLY A 45 17.14 14.65 1.14
CA GLY A 45 18.07 15.73 0.82
C GLY A 45 19.00 15.40 -0.34
N GLU A 46 19.88 16.33 -0.71
CA GLU A 46 20.90 16.06 -1.72
C GLU A 46 21.85 14.93 -1.25
N GLY A 47 22.17 14.00 -2.15
CA GLY A 47 23.10 12.89 -1.86
C GLY A 47 22.56 11.76 -0.95
N SER A 48 21.38 11.90 -0.34
CA SER A 48 20.86 10.89 0.60
C SER A 48 20.41 9.59 -0.09
N GLN A 49 19.96 9.67 -1.34
CA GLN A 49 19.52 8.52 -2.15
C GLN A 49 19.56 8.83 -3.65
N SER A 50 19.87 7.83 -4.48
CA SER A 50 19.90 8.02 -5.94
C SER A 50 18.50 8.28 -6.50
N ALA A 51 18.42 9.06 -7.59
CA ALA A 51 17.17 9.36 -8.27
C ALA A 51 16.40 8.11 -8.70
N LEU A 52 17.10 7.06 -9.15
CA LEU A 52 16.49 5.79 -9.54
C LEU A 52 15.77 5.11 -8.37
N PHE A 53 16.39 5.07 -7.19
CA PHE A 53 15.77 4.47 -6.01
C PHE A 53 14.62 5.33 -5.47
N ARG A 54 14.70 6.67 -5.57
CA ARG A 54 13.57 7.56 -5.24
C ARG A 54 12.38 7.31 -6.16
N PHE A 55 12.63 7.17 -7.46
CA PHE A 55 11.61 6.82 -8.43
C PHE A 55 11.01 5.44 -8.17
N GLY A 56 11.84 4.42 -7.93
CA GLY A 56 11.39 3.08 -7.56
C GLY A 56 10.51 3.10 -6.31
N ASN A 57 10.90 3.82 -5.26
CA ASN A 57 10.09 3.98 -4.05
C ASN A 57 8.74 4.63 -4.34
N ARG A 58 8.71 5.65 -5.21
CA ARG A 58 7.47 6.32 -5.61
C ARG A 58 6.53 5.38 -6.36
N VAL A 59 7.05 4.57 -7.28
CA VAL A 59 6.27 3.56 -8.02
C VAL A 59 5.69 2.52 -7.06
N LEU A 60 6.52 1.98 -6.15
CA LEU A 60 6.09 0.99 -5.16
C LEU A 60 5.04 1.57 -4.19
N THR A 61 5.25 2.80 -3.72
CA THR A 61 4.28 3.48 -2.85
C THR A 61 2.97 3.74 -3.58
N THR A 62 3.02 4.14 -4.86
CA THR A 62 1.80 4.37 -5.66
C THR A 62 1.03 3.07 -5.90
N PHE A 63 1.76 1.99 -6.19
CA PHE A 63 1.19 0.66 -6.32
C PHE A 63 0.49 0.23 -5.02
N PHE A 64 1.18 0.37 -3.88
CA PHE A 64 0.62 0.07 -2.58
C PHE A 64 -0.61 0.91 -2.24
N ASP A 65 -0.55 2.23 -2.47
CA ASP A 65 -1.67 3.15 -2.25
C ASP A 65 -2.92 2.74 -3.04
N LEU A 66 -2.74 2.34 -4.31
CA LEU A 66 -3.83 1.85 -5.15
C LEU A 66 -4.41 0.55 -4.61
N MET A 67 -3.56 -0.39 -4.21
CA MET A 67 -3.94 -1.71 -3.70
C MET A 67 -4.61 -1.66 -2.32
N PHE A 68 -4.18 -0.72 -1.47
CA PHE A 68 -4.65 -0.59 -0.09
C PHE A 68 -5.64 0.58 0.10
N GLY A 69 -5.92 1.37 -0.93
CA GLY A 69 -6.84 2.51 -0.85
C GLY A 69 -6.39 3.62 0.10
N VAL A 70 -5.08 3.72 0.33
CA VAL A 70 -4.44 4.70 1.22
C VAL A 70 -3.72 5.78 0.40
N LYS A 71 -3.17 6.79 1.09
CA LYS A 71 -2.39 7.87 0.48
C LYS A 71 -1.14 8.10 1.32
N LEU A 72 -0.09 7.35 1.01
CA LEU A 72 1.18 7.40 1.71
C LEU A 72 2.25 8.03 0.81
N ARG A 73 3.24 8.66 1.41
CA ARG A 73 4.42 9.21 0.75
C ARG A 73 5.54 8.18 0.73
N ASP A 74 5.60 7.30 1.72
CA ASP A 74 6.71 6.38 1.87
C ASP A 74 6.37 5.10 2.65
N VAL A 75 5.97 4.05 1.92
CA VAL A 75 5.61 2.73 2.49
C VAL A 75 6.83 1.93 2.96
N LEU A 76 8.01 2.18 2.39
CA LEU A 76 9.23 1.41 2.65
C LEU A 76 10.16 2.12 3.64
N SER A 77 9.59 2.89 4.56
CA SER A 77 10.36 3.53 5.63
C SER A 77 10.62 2.55 6.76
N GLY A 78 11.89 2.47 7.18
CA GLY A 78 12.35 1.67 8.31
C GLY A 78 12.10 2.32 9.67
N MET A 79 11.51 3.53 9.73
CA MET A 79 11.16 4.20 10.98
C MET A 79 9.65 4.32 11.14
N TYR A 80 9.09 3.65 12.14
CA TYR A 80 7.68 3.71 12.46
C TYR A 80 7.40 3.46 13.95
N ALA A 81 6.28 3.99 14.44
CA ALA A 81 5.81 3.86 15.81
C ALA A 81 4.38 3.34 15.87
N THR A 82 4.09 2.47 16.84
CA THR A 82 2.76 1.91 17.07
C THR A 82 2.61 1.43 18.51
N ARG A 83 1.41 0.99 18.89
CA ARG A 83 1.15 0.31 20.16
C ARG A 83 1.66 -1.13 20.07
N LEU A 84 2.35 -1.60 21.11
CA LEU A 84 2.94 -2.94 21.15
C LEU A 84 1.87 -4.04 20.95
N ARG A 85 0.68 -3.84 21.52
CA ARG A 85 -0.44 -4.78 21.39
C ARG A 85 -0.93 -4.96 19.95
N ASP A 86 -0.81 -3.92 19.13
CA ASP A 86 -1.29 -3.93 17.75
C ASP A 86 -0.21 -4.50 16.83
N LEU A 87 1.06 -4.15 17.04
CA LEU A 87 2.17 -4.77 16.31
C LEU A 87 2.29 -6.29 16.55
N LYS A 88 1.91 -6.77 17.74
CA LYS A 88 1.88 -8.22 18.05
C LYS A 88 0.82 -9.00 17.28
N LYS A 89 -0.17 -8.32 16.68
CA LYS A 89 -1.21 -8.95 15.84
C LYS A 89 -0.76 -9.12 14.38
N VAL A 90 0.36 -8.48 14.00
CA VAL A 90 0.96 -8.65 12.68
C VAL A 90 1.56 -10.05 12.62
N ASP A 91 1.10 -10.84 11.65
CA ASP A 91 1.65 -12.16 11.38
C ASP A 91 2.75 -12.04 10.33
N PHE A 92 3.98 -11.87 10.81
CA PHE A 92 5.17 -11.62 10.00
C PHE A 92 5.56 -12.87 9.20
N GLU A 93 5.28 -12.86 7.90
CA GLU A 93 5.72 -13.91 6.96
C GLU A 93 6.89 -13.46 6.08
N MET A 94 7.13 -12.15 5.98
CA MET A 94 8.09 -11.58 5.06
C MET A 94 9.47 -11.34 5.68
N GLU A 95 10.49 -11.23 4.83
CA GLU A 95 11.87 -10.96 5.25
C GLU A 95 12.44 -9.72 4.53
N GLY A 96 13.39 -9.05 5.20
CA GLY A 96 14.06 -7.87 4.64
C GLY A 96 13.12 -6.67 4.47
N PHE A 97 13.25 -5.95 3.35
CA PHE A 97 12.49 -4.72 3.03
C PHE A 97 10.97 -4.92 2.84
N SER A 98 10.53 -6.18 2.85
CA SER A 98 9.12 -6.54 2.72
C SER A 98 8.44 -6.59 4.09
N VAL A 99 9.20 -6.58 5.19
CA VAL A 99 8.64 -6.52 6.56
C VAL A 99 7.97 -5.18 6.80
N GLU A 100 8.57 -4.07 6.36
CA GLU A 100 7.99 -2.74 6.51
C GLU A 100 6.66 -2.67 5.76
N SER A 101 6.62 -3.14 4.51
CA SER A 101 5.38 -3.14 3.73
C SER A 101 4.32 -4.08 4.29
N GLU A 102 4.68 -5.21 4.91
CA GLU A 102 3.76 -6.11 5.61
C GLU A 102 3.12 -5.45 6.84
N VAL A 103 3.92 -4.75 7.65
CA VAL A 103 3.41 -3.94 8.77
C VAL A 103 2.44 -2.89 8.26
N VAL A 104 2.84 -2.10 7.26
CA VAL A 104 1.95 -1.07 6.70
C VAL A 104 0.69 -1.70 6.09
N ALA A 105 0.79 -2.84 5.42
CA ALA A 105 -0.37 -3.57 4.85
C ALA A 105 -1.36 -3.99 5.92
N HIS A 106 -0.87 -4.53 7.04
CA HIS A 106 -1.71 -4.91 8.18
C HIS A 106 -2.47 -3.70 8.73
N PHE A 107 -1.76 -2.62 9.05
CA PHE A 107 -2.36 -1.42 9.63
C PHE A 107 -3.23 -0.65 8.63
N ALA A 108 -2.90 -0.64 7.35
CA ALA A 108 -3.73 -0.05 6.30
C ALA A 108 -5.02 -0.84 6.05
N SER A 109 -5.04 -2.12 6.42
CA SER A 109 -6.23 -2.97 6.27
C SER A 109 -7.17 -2.88 7.47
N LEU A 110 -6.64 -2.64 8.68
CA LEU A 110 -7.42 -2.70 9.92
C LEU A 110 -7.58 -1.35 10.63
N GLY A 111 -6.77 -0.34 10.29
CA GLY A 111 -6.67 0.88 11.09
C GLY A 111 -6.27 2.12 10.30
N ARG A 112 -5.70 3.10 11.01
CA ARG A 112 -5.24 4.38 10.47
C ARG A 112 -3.72 4.44 10.45
N VAL A 113 -3.17 4.60 9.25
CA VAL A 113 -1.75 4.90 9.04
C VAL A 113 -1.59 6.40 8.81
N CYS A 114 -0.62 6.99 9.50
CA CYS A 114 -0.27 8.41 9.40
C CYS A 114 1.21 8.57 9.14
N GLU A 115 1.61 9.73 8.62
CA GLU A 115 3.00 10.01 8.28
C GLU A 115 3.49 11.30 8.93
N VAL A 116 4.70 11.25 9.49
CA VAL A 116 5.46 12.41 9.93
C VAL A 116 6.66 12.56 9.00
N PRO A 117 6.84 13.71 8.32
CA PRO A 117 8.00 13.91 7.46
C PRO A 117 9.28 13.94 8.30
N ILE A 118 10.27 13.12 7.93
CA ILE A 118 11.57 13.07 8.59
C ILE A 118 12.70 13.28 7.59
N GLU A 119 13.73 13.98 8.02
CA GLU A 119 14.97 14.14 7.26
C GLU A 119 15.70 12.80 7.16
N TYR A 120 15.95 12.32 5.94
CA TYR A 120 16.68 11.07 5.71
C TYR A 120 18.15 11.35 5.41
N ARG A 121 19.05 10.81 6.24
CA ARG A 121 20.49 11.07 6.15
C ARG A 121 21.16 10.13 5.14
N PRO A 122 22.25 10.58 4.49
CA PRO A 122 23.12 9.66 3.78
C PRO A 122 23.71 8.64 4.76
N ARG A 123 23.81 7.38 4.32
CA ARG A 123 24.43 6.31 5.11
C ARG A 123 25.93 6.60 5.24
N LEU A 124 26.49 6.29 6.41
CA LEU A 124 27.92 6.49 6.69
C LEU A 124 28.83 5.61 5.82
N ASP A 125 28.36 4.42 5.45
CA ASP A 125 29.05 3.50 4.54
C ASP A 125 28.29 3.37 3.20
N PRO A 126 28.77 4.01 2.12
CA PRO A 126 28.17 3.95 0.79
C PRO A 126 28.30 2.58 0.11
N GLY A 127 29.22 1.71 0.56
CA GLY A 127 29.55 0.42 -0.06
C GLY A 127 28.53 -0.69 0.27
N ALA A 128 27.90 -0.60 1.43
CA ALA A 128 26.90 -1.57 1.90
C ALA A 128 25.48 -1.28 1.37
N LYS A 129 25.32 -1.00 0.07
CA LYS A 129 23.97 -0.85 -0.52
C LYS A 129 23.24 -2.19 -0.50
N LYS A 130 22.40 -2.38 0.53
CA LYS A 130 21.53 -3.56 0.69
C LYS A 130 20.51 -3.72 -0.45
N LEU A 131 20.15 -2.63 -1.16
CA LEU A 131 19.20 -2.67 -2.26
C LEU A 131 19.92 -2.70 -3.62
N ARG A 132 19.72 -3.81 -4.35
CA ARG A 132 20.04 -3.94 -5.77
C ARG A 132 18.73 -3.87 -6.56
N VAL A 133 18.75 -3.38 -7.80
CA VAL A 133 17.59 -3.35 -8.71
C VAL A 133 16.78 -4.67 -8.73
N PRO A 134 17.40 -5.88 -8.76
CA PRO A 134 16.64 -7.14 -8.70
C PRO A 134 15.88 -7.36 -7.37
N HIS A 135 16.25 -6.71 -6.27
CA HIS A 135 15.46 -6.75 -5.04
C HIS A 135 14.14 -5.99 -5.18
N GLY A 136 14.08 -4.99 -6.07
CA GLY A 136 12.84 -4.26 -6.36
C GLY A 136 11.74 -5.18 -6.89
N LEU A 137 12.08 -6.13 -7.77
CA LEU A 137 11.11 -7.11 -8.28
C LEU A 137 10.58 -8.01 -7.18
N ARG A 138 11.45 -8.45 -6.25
CA ARG A 138 11.04 -9.24 -5.08
C ARG A 138 10.04 -8.46 -4.22
N ILE A 139 10.31 -7.18 -3.95
CA ILE A 139 9.39 -6.31 -3.19
C ILE A 139 8.03 -6.18 -3.90
N VAL A 140 8.00 -6.07 -5.24
CA VAL A 140 6.74 -6.05 -5.99
C VAL A 140 5.96 -7.36 -5.82
N LEU A 141 6.64 -8.50 -5.96
CA LEU A 141 6.01 -9.82 -5.80
C LEU A 141 5.49 -10.01 -4.38
N ASP A 142 6.23 -9.55 -3.38
CA ASP A 142 5.80 -9.58 -1.98
C ASP A 142 4.59 -8.66 -1.75
N MET A 143 4.58 -7.44 -2.31
CA MET A 143 3.40 -6.56 -2.25
C MET A 143 2.18 -7.18 -2.94
N LEU A 144 2.36 -7.87 -4.06
CA LEU A 144 1.27 -8.61 -4.72
C LEU A 144 0.73 -9.72 -3.82
N ARG A 145 1.62 -10.45 -3.15
CA ARG A 145 1.26 -11.49 -2.16
C ARG A 145 0.49 -10.90 -0.98
N LEU A 146 0.93 -9.76 -0.44
CA LEU A 146 0.21 -9.03 0.62
C LEU A 146 -1.17 -8.59 0.14
N THR A 147 -1.26 -8.08 -1.08
CA THR A 147 -2.55 -7.62 -1.61
C THR A 147 -3.51 -8.79 -1.78
N TRP A 148 -3.03 -9.95 -2.22
CA TRP A 148 -3.85 -11.17 -2.26
C TRP A 148 -4.33 -11.61 -0.87
N ARG A 149 -3.47 -11.51 0.14
CA ARG A 149 -3.78 -11.89 1.54
C ARG A 149 -4.82 -10.96 2.18
N TYR A 150 -4.65 -9.64 2.01
CA TYR A 150 -5.49 -8.64 2.69
C TYR A 150 -6.67 -8.14 1.85
N ASN A 151 -6.56 -8.14 0.52
CA ASN A 151 -7.55 -7.56 -0.40
C ASN A 151 -7.73 -8.39 -1.69
N PRO A 152 -8.10 -9.69 -1.59
CA PRO A 152 -8.18 -10.59 -2.75
C PRO A 152 -9.23 -10.12 -3.76
N VAL A 153 -10.42 -9.71 -3.30
CA VAL A 153 -11.53 -9.29 -4.18
C VAL A 153 -11.12 -8.09 -5.03
N PHE A 154 -10.50 -7.08 -4.40
CA PHE A 154 -10.02 -5.91 -5.14
C PHE A 154 -8.95 -6.29 -6.16
N THR A 155 -7.98 -7.13 -5.78
CA THR A 155 -6.89 -7.57 -6.67
C THR A 155 -7.41 -8.32 -7.89
N ILE A 156 -8.27 -9.32 -7.68
CA ILE A 156 -8.86 -10.14 -8.75
C ILE A 156 -9.68 -9.24 -9.69
N SER A 157 -10.47 -8.34 -9.11
CA SER A 157 -11.33 -7.44 -9.88
C SER A 157 -10.52 -6.38 -10.63
N ALA A 158 -9.43 -5.86 -10.05
CA ALA A 158 -8.52 -4.95 -10.71
C ALA A 158 -7.79 -5.63 -11.89
N LEU A 159 -7.36 -6.87 -11.73
CA LEU A 159 -6.78 -7.66 -12.82
C LEU A 159 -7.80 -7.95 -13.93
N GLY A 160 -9.04 -8.32 -13.56
CA GLY A 160 -10.12 -8.51 -14.52
C GLY A 160 -10.45 -7.24 -15.31
N ALA A 161 -10.38 -6.07 -14.67
CA ALA A 161 -10.61 -4.78 -15.32
C ALA A 161 -9.58 -4.48 -16.43
N LEU A 162 -8.38 -5.09 -16.40
CA LEU A 162 -7.39 -4.95 -17.47
C LEU A 162 -7.87 -5.54 -18.80
N LEU A 163 -8.84 -6.47 -18.80
CA LEU A 163 -9.44 -7.03 -20.01
C LEU A 163 -10.25 -6.00 -20.82
N LEU A 164 -10.61 -4.88 -20.21
CA LEU A 164 -11.34 -3.80 -20.86
C LEU A 164 -10.52 -3.16 -21.98
N VAL A 165 -9.21 -3.03 -21.82
CA VAL A 165 -8.32 -2.45 -22.83
C VAL A 165 -8.26 -3.29 -24.11
N PRO A 166 -7.86 -4.58 -24.10
CA PRO A 166 -7.86 -5.40 -25.29
C PRO A 166 -9.27 -5.63 -25.85
N GLY A 167 -10.31 -5.69 -25.01
CA GLY A 167 -11.71 -5.76 -25.45
C GLY A 167 -12.11 -4.56 -26.31
N LEU A 168 -11.83 -3.34 -25.83
CA LEU A 168 -12.10 -2.11 -26.58
C LEU A 168 -11.25 -1.97 -27.84
N VAL A 169 -9.96 -2.33 -27.78
CA VAL A 169 -9.06 -2.28 -28.95
C VAL A 169 -9.55 -3.23 -30.04
N LEU A 170 -9.90 -4.47 -29.68
CA LEU A 170 -10.43 -5.45 -30.63
C LEU A 170 -11.80 -5.00 -31.16
N GLY A 171 -12.67 -4.45 -30.29
CA GLY A 171 -13.97 -3.92 -30.68
C GLY A 171 -13.87 -2.78 -31.68
N ALA A 172 -12.97 -1.82 -31.44
CA ALA A 172 -12.68 -0.73 -32.36
C ALA A 172 -12.14 -1.24 -33.70
N TRP A 173 -11.24 -2.23 -33.68
CA TRP A 173 -10.70 -2.85 -34.89
C TRP A 173 -11.79 -3.55 -35.72
N VAL A 174 -12.68 -4.31 -35.07
CA VAL A 174 -13.82 -4.97 -35.73
C VAL A 174 -14.79 -3.94 -36.28
N GLY A 175 -15.09 -2.88 -35.51
CA GLY A 175 -15.93 -1.76 -35.96
C GLY A 175 -15.36 -1.08 -37.21
N TYR A 176 -14.06 -0.79 -37.22
CA TYR A 176 -13.38 -0.21 -38.39
C TYR A 176 -13.58 -1.07 -39.64
N HIS A 177 -13.36 -2.38 -39.57
CA HIS A 177 -13.54 -3.27 -40.73
C HIS A 177 -15.00 -3.42 -41.14
N TYR A 178 -15.92 -3.39 -40.18
CA TYR A 178 -17.35 -3.43 -40.49
C TYR A 178 -17.79 -2.20 -41.30
N PHE A 179 -17.37 -1.00 -40.90
CA PHE A 179 -17.80 0.25 -41.56
C PHE A 179 -17.02 0.60 -42.83
N PHE A 180 -15.69 0.38 -42.85
CA PHE A 180 -14.85 0.86 -43.96
C PHE A 180 -14.54 -0.22 -45.00
N THR A 181 -14.45 -1.50 -44.62
CA THR A 181 -14.15 -2.58 -45.57
C THR A 181 -15.35 -3.49 -45.86
N GLY A 182 -16.45 -3.34 -45.11
CA GLY A 182 -17.65 -4.18 -45.23
C GLY A 182 -17.45 -5.63 -44.75
N ILE A 183 -16.28 -5.96 -44.19
CA ILE A 183 -15.95 -7.32 -43.76
C ILE A 183 -16.52 -7.57 -42.36
N LYS A 184 -17.35 -8.60 -42.23
CA LYS A 184 -18.02 -8.96 -40.97
C LYS A 184 -17.23 -10.00 -40.19
N TYR A 185 -16.55 -9.57 -39.13
CA TYR A 185 -15.84 -10.48 -38.21
C TYR A 185 -16.72 -10.87 -37.00
N TYR A 186 -17.69 -11.77 -37.20
CA TYR A 186 -18.63 -12.19 -36.15
C TYR A 186 -17.95 -12.74 -34.88
N VAL A 187 -17.00 -13.66 -35.03
CA VAL A 187 -16.32 -14.31 -33.89
C VAL A 187 -15.46 -13.31 -33.10
N LYS A 188 -14.66 -12.48 -33.79
CA LYS A 188 -13.82 -11.46 -33.14
C LYS A 188 -14.67 -10.39 -32.45
N GLY A 189 -15.80 -10.01 -33.05
CA GLY A 189 -16.76 -9.09 -32.44
C GLY A 189 -17.37 -9.64 -31.16
N LEU A 190 -17.76 -10.91 -31.15
CA LEU A 190 -18.28 -11.57 -29.95
C LEU A 190 -17.22 -11.62 -28.83
N ILE A 191 -15.97 -11.99 -29.15
CA ILE A 191 -14.87 -11.98 -28.19
C ILE A 191 -14.63 -10.59 -27.62
N ALA A 192 -14.63 -9.55 -28.48
CA ALA A 192 -14.45 -8.16 -28.04
C ALA A 192 -15.55 -7.74 -27.05
N ILE A 193 -16.81 -8.07 -27.33
CA ILE A 193 -17.94 -7.79 -26.45
C ILE A 193 -17.78 -8.51 -25.11
N MET A 194 -17.46 -9.80 -25.12
CA MET A 194 -17.29 -10.59 -23.90
C MET A 194 -16.14 -10.05 -23.03
N MET A 195 -14.98 -9.76 -23.63
CA MET A 195 -13.83 -9.18 -22.92
C MET A 195 -14.17 -7.81 -22.31
N THR A 196 -14.86 -6.96 -23.08
CA THR A 196 -15.27 -5.63 -22.62
C THR A 196 -16.29 -5.74 -21.47
N LEU A 197 -17.27 -6.65 -21.58
CA LEU A 197 -18.28 -6.87 -20.55
C LEU A 197 -17.65 -7.37 -19.25
N VAL A 198 -16.80 -8.41 -19.33
CA VAL A 198 -16.07 -8.93 -18.16
C VAL A 198 -15.20 -7.84 -17.55
N GLY A 199 -14.45 -7.10 -18.36
CA GLY A 199 -13.62 -5.99 -17.88
C GLY A 199 -14.42 -4.90 -17.17
N LEU A 200 -15.59 -4.54 -17.69
CA LEU A 200 -16.47 -3.53 -17.10
C LEU A 200 -17.10 -4.02 -15.78
N LEU A 201 -17.54 -5.27 -15.73
CA LEU A 201 -18.05 -5.89 -14.50
C LEU A 201 -16.95 -5.98 -13.43
N SER A 202 -15.76 -6.42 -13.80
CA SER A 202 -14.61 -6.47 -12.89
C SER A 202 -14.24 -5.07 -12.38
N LEU A 203 -14.29 -4.03 -13.22
CA LEU A 203 -14.07 -2.65 -12.77
C LEU A 203 -15.14 -2.22 -11.75
N ALA A 204 -16.42 -2.51 -12.00
CA ALA A 204 -17.49 -2.20 -11.06
C ALA A 204 -17.27 -2.88 -9.70
N VAL A 205 -16.95 -4.19 -9.69
CA VAL A 205 -16.65 -4.94 -8.46
C VAL A 205 -15.42 -4.38 -7.74
N ALA A 206 -14.37 -3.98 -8.46
CA ALA A 206 -13.19 -3.36 -7.87
C ALA A 206 -13.53 -2.06 -7.13
N THR A 207 -14.32 -1.18 -7.76
CA THR A 207 -14.74 0.08 -7.12
C THR A 207 -15.63 -0.15 -5.90
N LEU A 208 -16.52 -1.13 -5.96
CA LEU A 208 -17.37 -1.51 -4.84
C LEU A 208 -16.55 -2.08 -3.67
N ALA A 209 -15.56 -2.93 -3.95
CA ALA A 209 -14.66 -3.47 -2.93
C ALA A 209 -13.89 -2.35 -2.21
N LEU A 210 -13.38 -1.35 -2.95
CA LEU A 210 -12.74 -0.17 -2.34
C LEU A 210 -13.72 0.64 -1.49
N TYR A 211 -14.96 0.81 -1.94
CA TYR A 211 -15.99 1.54 -1.21
C TYR A 211 -16.34 0.83 0.11
N ILE A 212 -16.62 -0.47 0.05
CA ILE A 212 -16.96 -1.31 1.21
C ILE A 212 -15.85 -1.22 2.27
N ARG A 213 -14.60 -1.38 1.84
CA ARG A 213 -13.45 -1.27 2.76
C ARG A 213 -13.36 0.11 3.41
N ARG A 214 -13.58 1.18 2.64
CA ARG A 214 -13.59 2.55 3.19
C ARG A 214 -14.76 2.76 4.16
N THR A 215 -15.89 2.07 3.99
CA THR A 215 -16.99 2.13 4.96
C THR A 215 -16.72 1.28 6.20
N GLU A 216 -16.13 0.10 6.06
CA GLU A 216 -15.73 -0.78 7.17
C GLU A 216 -14.77 -0.05 8.12
N LEU A 217 -13.70 0.55 7.57
CA LEU A 217 -12.75 1.33 8.37
C LEU A 217 -13.41 2.52 9.10
N ARG A 218 -14.45 3.13 8.52
CA ARG A 218 -15.22 4.21 9.17
C ARG A 218 -16.13 3.68 10.28
N LEU A 219 -16.74 2.51 10.08
CA LEU A 219 -17.62 1.87 11.06
C LEU A 219 -16.83 1.41 12.27
N THR A 220 -15.70 0.72 12.06
CA THR A 220 -14.84 0.25 13.16
C THR A 220 -14.40 1.42 14.05
N ARG A 221 -14.05 2.57 13.46
CA ARG A 221 -13.71 3.78 14.22
C ARG A 221 -14.87 4.32 15.05
N ARG A 222 -16.08 4.44 14.46
CA ARG A 222 -17.25 4.89 15.21
C ARG A 222 -17.58 3.95 16.37
N ILE A 223 -17.41 2.65 16.18
CA ILE A 223 -17.58 1.66 17.25
C ILE A 223 -16.54 1.89 18.35
N GLU A 224 -15.26 2.08 18.00
CA GLU A 224 -14.22 2.39 18.99
C GLU A 224 -14.46 3.70 19.73
N GLU A 225 -14.87 4.77 19.04
CA GLU A 225 -15.22 6.07 19.65
C GLU A 225 -16.36 5.92 20.65
N VAL A 226 -17.43 5.20 20.29
CA VAL A 226 -18.55 4.91 21.18
C VAL A 226 -18.10 4.07 22.38
N LEU A 227 -17.29 3.03 22.17
CA LEU A 227 -16.76 2.20 23.25
C LEU A 227 -15.86 2.98 24.21
N ARG A 228 -15.07 3.93 23.70
CA ARG A 228 -14.26 4.84 24.53
C ARG A 228 -15.15 5.77 25.35
N ALA A 229 -16.14 6.41 24.73
CA ALA A 229 -17.09 7.29 25.42
C ALA A 229 -17.87 6.57 26.53
N VAL A 230 -18.31 5.32 26.28
CA VAL A 230 -19.00 4.50 27.30
C VAL A 230 -18.07 4.14 28.47
N ARG A 231 -16.77 3.90 28.22
CA ARG A 231 -15.79 3.62 29.27
C ARG A 231 -15.39 4.84 30.10
N GLU A 232 -15.46 6.03 29.53
CA GLU A 232 -15.11 7.29 30.21
C GLU A 232 -16.31 7.92 30.94
N GLY A 233 -17.53 7.60 30.51
CA GLY A 233 -18.78 8.12 31.10
C GLY A 233 -19.45 7.22 32.14
N GLY A 234 -18.86 6.06 32.47
CA GLY A 234 -19.35 5.13 33.50
C GLY A 234 -18.31 4.90 34.59
#